data_AF-A0A660WVT8-F1
#
_entry.id   AF-A0A660WVT8-F1
#
_cell.length_a   1.000
_cell.length_b   1.000
_cell.length_c   1.000
_cell.angle_alpha   90.00
_cell.angle_beta   90.00
_cell.angle_gamma   90.00
#
_symmetry.space_group_name_H-M   'P 1'
#
loop_
_entity.id
_entity.type
_entity.pdbx_description
1 polymer ?
#
loop_
_entity_poly.entity_id
_entity_poly.type
_entity_poly.pdbx_seq_one_letter_code
_entity_poly.pdbx_strand_id
1 'polypeptide(L)'
;MMGEKDSHYRSIIKALSWRVFATVATILIVFFFTRKIILSLGVGAVEIVVKLILYYFHERIWAVIPFGKNKHPLSSLPVRKRLREEDFNTIKEKLKELGYIGDD
;
A
#
# COMPACT_ATOMS: atom_id res chain seq x y z
N MET A 1 14.62 3.49 -20.24
CA MET A 1 14.77 3.79 -18.80
C MET A 1 14.09 2.68 -18.03
N MET A 2 14.86 1.81 -17.39
CA MET A 2 14.38 0.63 -16.66
C MET A 2 13.62 1.14 -15.43
N GLY A 3 12.29 1.10 -15.46
CA GLY A 3 11.49 1.33 -14.26
C GLY A 3 11.72 0.16 -13.32
N GLU A 4 12.61 0.33 -12.34
CA GLU A 4 12.74 -0.59 -11.22
C GLU A 4 11.35 -0.73 -10.60
N LYS A 5 10.76 -1.92 -10.74
CA LYS A 5 9.67 -2.36 -9.88
C LYS A 5 10.27 -2.44 -8.48
N ASP A 6 10.19 -1.34 -7.74
CA ASP A 6 10.51 -1.31 -6.32
C ASP A 6 9.63 -2.37 -5.66
N SER A 7 10.26 -3.51 -5.34
CA SER A 7 9.57 -4.63 -4.74
C SER A 7 8.96 -4.13 -3.44
N HIS A 8 7.63 -4.20 -3.31
CA HIS A 8 6.89 -3.76 -2.12
C HIS A 8 7.55 -4.17 -0.79
N TYR A 9 8.29 -5.28 -0.81
CA TYR A 9 9.10 -5.76 0.29
C TYR A 9 10.23 -4.82 0.73
N ARG A 10 10.96 -4.19 -0.21
CA ARG A 10 12.01 -3.21 0.08
C ARG A 10 11.44 -1.96 0.76
N SER A 11 10.27 -1.49 0.32
CA SER A 11 9.59 -0.34 0.92
C SER A 11 9.13 -0.64 2.35
N ILE A 12 8.62 -1.84 2.62
CA ILE A 12 8.22 -2.27 3.97
C ILE A 12 9.43 -2.31 4.91
N ILE A 13 10.55 -2.90 4.46
CA ILE A 13 11.79 -2.95 5.26
C ILE A 13 12.29 -1.53 5.53
N LYS A 14 12.33 -0.67 4.51
CA LYS A 14 12.77 0.73 4.66
C LYS A 14 11.90 1.49 5.66
N ALA A 15 10.59 1.31 5.61
CA ALA A 15 9.64 1.94 6.53
C ALA A 15 9.83 1.42 7.97
N LEU A 16 10.06 0.12 8.15
CA LEU A 16 10.32 -0.45 9.47
C LEU A 16 11.62 0.09 10.07
N SER A 17 12.69 0.13 9.28
CA SER A 17 13.98 0.70 9.70
C SER A 17 13.85 2.16 10.14
N TRP A 18 13.10 2.97 9.37
CA TRP A 18 12.84 4.37 9.74
C TRP A 18 12.06 4.50 11.05
N ARG A 19 11.08 3.61 11.29
CA ARG A 19 10.28 3.62 12.53
C ARG A 19 11.09 3.27 13.77
N VAL A 20 12.03 2.32 13.67
CA VAL A 20 12.95 1.98 14.76
C VAL A 20 13.87 3.16 15.06
N PHE A 21 14.46 3.75 14.01
CA PHE A 21 15.34 4.91 14.17
C PHE A 21 14.62 6.11 14.81
N ALA A 22 13.39 6.40 14.38
CA ALA A 22 12.58 7.48 14.95
C ALA A 22 12.28 7.27 16.44
N THR A 23 11.91 6.05 16.84
CA THR A 23 11.61 5.73 18.25
C THR A 23 12.86 5.87 19.14
N VAL A 24 14.02 5.41 18.64
CA VAL A 24 15.31 5.59 19.32
C VAL A 24 15.65 7.08 19.44
N ALA A 25 15.45 7.86 18.39
CA ALA A 25 15.67 9.31 18.41
C ALA A 25 14.79 10.00 19.45
N THR A 26 13.50 9.65 19.55
CA THR A 26 12.62 10.21 20.60
C THR A 26 13.14 9.90 22.00
N ILE A 27 13.49 8.64 22.28
CA ILE A 27 14.03 8.24 23.59
C ILE A 27 15.31 9.02 23.91
N LEU A 28 16.21 9.18 22.92
CA LEU A 28 17.46 9.94 23.09
C LEU A 28 17.21 11.43 23.32
N ILE A 29 16.26 12.05 22.61
CA ILE A 29 15.89 13.45 22.81
C ILE A 29 15.33 13.65 24.22
N VAL A 30 14.35 12.83 24.62
CA VAL A 30 13.76 12.91 25.97
C VAL A 30 14.81 12.69 27.05
N PHE A 31 15.72 11.75 26.82
CA PHE A 31 16.84 11.49 27.73
C PHE A 31 17.80 12.66 27.81
N PHE A 32 18.14 13.28 26.68
CA PHE A 32 19.04 14.42 26.64
C PHE A 32 18.50 15.60 27.46
N PHE A 33 17.20 15.90 27.32
CA PHE A 33 16.56 17.00 28.06
C PHE A 33 16.30 16.66 29.53
N THR A 34 15.87 15.44 29.83
CA THR A 34 15.40 15.09 31.18
C THR A 34 16.52 14.50 32.06
N ARG A 35 17.56 13.93 31.45
CA ARG A 35 18.61 13.09 32.05
C ARG A 35 18.10 11.94 32.94
N LYS A 36 16.83 11.57 32.80
CA LYS A 36 16.18 10.47 33.53
C LYS A 36 15.84 9.34 32.58
N ILE A 37 16.49 8.20 32.76
CA ILE A 37 16.32 7.01 31.91
C ILE A 37 14.88 6.48 32.00
N ILE A 38 14.32 6.41 33.21
CA ILE A 38 12.98 5.86 33.47
C ILE A 38 11.89 6.66 32.73
N LEU A 39 11.97 7.99 32.74
CA LEU A 39 11.02 8.84 32.02
C LEU A 39 11.18 8.69 30.51
N SER A 40 12.40 8.60 30.02
CA SER A 40 12.69 8.47 28.59
C SER A 40 12.17 7.15 28.01
N LEU A 41 12.33 6.06 28.77
CA LEU A 41 11.74 4.76 28.43
C LEU A 41 10.20 4.79 28.52
N GLY A 42 9.64 5.46 29.52
CA GLY A 42 8.20 5.67 29.64
C GLY A 42 7.61 6.38 28.42
N VAL A 43 8.25 7.44 27.94
CA VAL A 43 7.83 8.15 26.73
C VAL A 43 7.93 7.27 25.49
N GLY A 44 9.03 6.52 25.34
CA GLY A 44 9.18 5.57 24.24
C GLY A 44 8.10 4.47 24.25
N ALA A 45 7.72 3.96 25.42
CA ALA A 45 6.65 2.97 25.56
C ALA A 45 5.27 3.55 25.18
N VAL A 46 4.97 4.77 25.63
CA VAL A 46 3.73 5.47 25.26
C VAL A 46 3.69 5.76 23.75
N GLU A 47 4.82 6.13 23.16
CA GLU A 47 4.92 6.38 21.72
C GLU A 47 4.52 5.15 20.90
N ILE A 48 4.92 3.95 21.32
CA ILE A 48 4.55 2.70 20.66
C ILE A 48 3.03 2.47 20.73
N VAL A 49 2.42 2.66 21.91
CA VAL A 49 0.97 2.50 22.10
C VAL A 49 0.19 3.50 21.24
N VAL A 50 0.61 4.77 21.26
CA VAL A 50 -0.01 5.83 20.44
C VAL A 50 0.11 5.51 18.96
N LYS A 51 1.28 5.06 18.48
CA LYS A 51 1.49 4.65 17.09
C LYS A 51 0.61 3.46 16.70
N LEU A 52 0.42 2.48 17.57
CA LEU A 52 -0.48 1.35 17.31
C LEU A 52 -1.92 1.80 17.12
N ILE A 53 -2.41 2.66 18.02
CA ILE A 53 -3.77 3.21 17.94
C ILE A 53 -3.93 4.02 16.65
N LEU A 54 -3.02 4.98 16.38
CA LEU A 54 -3.05 5.79 15.17
C LEU A 54 -2.94 4.93 13.90
N TYR A 55 -2.10 3.90 13.89
CA TYR A 55 -1.95 3.00 12.75
C TYR A 55 -3.26 2.24 12.47
N TYR A 56 -3.92 1.73 13.52
CA TYR A 56 -5.21 1.07 13.38
C TYR A 56 -6.26 2.01 12.76
N PHE A 57 -6.39 3.24 13.29
CA PHE A 57 -7.32 4.22 12.73
C PHE A 57 -6.93 4.64 11.31
N HIS A 58 -5.65 4.83 11.02
CA HIS A 58 -5.15 5.15 9.69
C HIS A 58 -5.53 4.05 8.70
N GLU A 59 -5.29 2.78 9.04
CA GLU A 59 -5.67 1.64 8.19
C GLU A 59 -7.18 1.57 7.98
N ARG A 60 -7.98 1.80 9.03
CA ARG A 60 -9.45 1.86 8.93
C ARG A 60 -9.93 2.98 8.01
N ILE A 61 -9.37 4.18 8.13
CA ILE A 61 -9.70 5.31 7.26
C ILE A 61 -9.28 5.01 5.82
N TRP A 62 -8.09 4.44 5.62
CA TRP A 62 -7.57 4.11 4.29
C TRP A 62 -8.36 2.97 3.62
N ALA A 63 -8.90 2.03 4.39
CA ALA A 63 -9.77 0.98 3.88
C ALA A 63 -11.12 1.53 3.34
N VAL A 64 -11.58 2.66 3.86
CA VAL A 64 -12.81 3.34 3.41
C VAL A 64 -12.55 4.15 2.14
N ILE A 65 -11.34 4.68 1.97
CA ILE A 65 -10.98 5.50 0.82
C ILE A 65 -10.63 4.58 -0.37
N PRO A 66 -11.38 4.60 -1.49
CA PRO A 66 -11.08 3.81 -2.67
C PRO A 66 -9.94 4.46 -3.49
N PHE A 67 -8.77 4.64 -2.90
CA PHE A 67 -7.63 5.22 -3.59
C PHE A 67 -6.83 4.14 -4.34
N GLY A 68 -6.61 4.32 -5.65
CA GLY A 68 -5.67 3.50 -6.42
C GLY A 68 -6.20 2.17 -6.98
N LYS A 69 -7.52 1.93 -7.01
CA LYS A 69 -8.09 0.81 -7.78
C LYS A 69 -7.98 1.10 -9.27
N ASN A 70 -6.83 0.83 -9.87
CA ASN A 70 -6.67 0.76 -11.32
C ASN A 70 -7.50 -0.43 -11.81
N LYS A 71 -8.76 -0.17 -12.16
CA LYS A 71 -9.60 -1.18 -12.79
C LYS A 71 -8.94 -1.53 -14.12
N HIS A 72 -8.47 -2.76 -14.24
CA HIS A 72 -7.96 -3.25 -15.52
C HIS A 72 -9.05 -3.04 -16.58
N PRO A 73 -8.76 -2.56 -17.80
CA PRO A 73 -9.79 -2.31 -18.82
C PRO A 73 -10.62 -3.57 -19.12
N LEU A 74 -9.98 -4.74 -19.04
CA LEU A 74 -10.62 -6.05 -19.21
C LEU A 74 -11.36 -6.58 -17.96
N SER A 75 -11.35 -5.87 -16.83
CA SER A 75 -12.10 -6.29 -15.62
C SER A 75 -13.62 -6.24 -15.79
N SER A 76 -14.09 -5.58 -16.86
CA SER A 76 -15.50 -5.51 -17.24
C SER A 76 -15.99 -6.73 -18.05
N LEU A 77 -15.09 -7.63 -18.47
CA LEU A 77 -15.47 -8.78 -19.29
C LEU A 77 -16.13 -9.88 -18.44
N PRO A 78 -17.25 -10.48 -18.90
CA PRO A 78 -17.86 -11.61 -18.23
C PRO A 78 -16.96 -12.85 -18.34
N VAL A 79 -16.21 -13.19 -17.29
CA VAL A 79 -15.40 -14.41 -17.26
C VAL A 79 -16.31 -15.60 -16.98
N ARG A 80 -16.77 -16.28 -18.03
CA ARG A 80 -17.53 -17.53 -17.93
C ARG A 80 -16.60 -18.73 -18.16
N LYS A 81 -16.84 -19.83 -17.44
CA LYS A 81 -16.07 -21.09 -17.56
C LYS A 81 -16.21 -21.76 -18.94
N ARG A 82 -17.29 -21.47 -19.66
CA ARG A 82 -17.55 -21.91 -21.04
C ARG A 82 -17.91 -20.69 -21.87
N LEU A 83 -17.06 -20.35 -22.83
CA LEU A 83 -17.26 -19.22 -23.74
C LEU A 83 -18.34 -19.60 -24.76
N ARG A 84 -19.39 -18.79 -24.89
CA ARG A 84 -20.34 -18.87 -26.00
C ARG A 84 -19.83 -17.99 -27.16
N GLU A 85 -20.28 -18.23 -28.38
CA GLU A 85 -19.83 -17.44 -29.54
C GLU A 85 -20.16 -15.95 -29.42
N GLU A 86 -21.27 -15.62 -28.76
CA GLU A 86 -21.65 -14.25 -28.39
C GLU A 86 -20.63 -13.54 -27.48
N ASP A 87 -20.03 -14.27 -26.54
CA ASP A 87 -19.01 -13.71 -25.63
C ASP A 87 -17.72 -13.41 -26.43
N PHE A 88 -17.41 -14.23 -27.42
CA PHE A 88 -16.22 -14.08 -28.27
C PHE A 88 -16.27 -12.82 -29.12
N ASN A 89 -17.43 -12.55 -29.73
CA ASN A 89 -17.65 -11.32 -30.51
C ASN A 89 -17.51 -10.07 -29.63
N THR A 90 -18.08 -10.11 -28.42
CA THR A 90 -17.99 -8.99 -27.46
C THR A 90 -16.55 -8.73 -26.99
N ILE A 91 -15.76 -9.79 -26.77
CA ILE A 91 -14.35 -9.66 -26.40
C ILE A 91 -13.54 -9.08 -27.57
N LYS A 92 -13.76 -9.57 -28.80
CA LYS A 92 -13.07 -9.09 -30.00
C LYS A 92 -13.32 -7.60 -30.24
N GLU A 93 -14.55 -7.15 -30.08
CA GLU A 93 -14.92 -5.74 -30.20
C GLU A 93 -14.22 -4.86 -29.16
N LYS A 94 -14.19 -5.29 -27.88
CA LYS A 94 -13.49 -4.56 -26.80
C LYS A 94 -11.97 -4.54 -26.97
N LEU A 95 -11.38 -5.62 -27.48
CA LEU A 95 -9.95 -5.66 -27.78
C LEU A 95 -9.58 -4.74 -28.95
N LYS A 96 -10.49 -4.60 -29.93
CA LYS A 96 -10.38 -3.64 -31.02
C LYS A 96 -10.45 -2.19 -30.54
N GLU A 97 -11.41 -1.86 -29.67
CA GLU A 97 -11.55 -0.54 -29.05
C GLU A 97 -10.29 -0.13 -28.27
N LEU A 98 -9.65 -1.10 -27.61
CA LEU A 98 -8.42 -0.91 -26.86
C LEU A 98 -7.14 -0.91 -27.74
N GLY A 99 -7.27 -1.13 -29.06
CA GLY A 99 -6.15 -1.11 -30.01
C GLY A 99 -5.23 -2.33 -29.98
N TYR A 100 -5.67 -3.45 -29.39
CA TYR A 100 -4.88 -4.69 -29.31
C TYR A 100 -5.02 -5.59 -30.56
N ILE A 101 -6.04 -5.38 -31.38
CA ILE A 101 -6.31 -6.14 -32.62
C ILE A 101 -6.46 -5.15 -33.79
N GLY A 102 -5.78 -5.42 -34.91
CA GLY A 102 -5.88 -4.63 -36.15
C GLY A 102 -7.06 -5.04 -37.03
N ASP A 103 -7.42 -4.15 -37.97
CA ASP A 103 -8.44 -4.38 -39.00
C ASP A 103 -7.89 -5.31 -40.11
N ASP A 104 -7.73 -6.59 -39.80
CA ASP A 104 -7.45 -7.63 -40.80
C ASP A 104 -8.75 -8.14 -41.45
#